data_AF-A0A2N2ZQG9-F1
#
_entry.id   AF-A0A2N2ZQG9-F1
#
_cell.length_a   1.000
_cell.length_b   1.000
_cell.length_c   1.000
_cell.angle_alpha   90.00
_cell.angle_beta   90.00
_cell.angle_gamma   90.00
#
_symmetry.space_group_name_H-M   'P 1'
#
loop_
_entity.id
_entity.type
_entity.pdbx_description
1 polymer ?
#
loop_
_entity_poly.entity_id
_entity_poly.type
_entity_poly.pdbx_seq_one_letter_code
_entity_poly.pdbx_strand_id
1 'polypeptide(L)'
;MIRKDYIQRYLDELAKMLAKTNHFKQNNEPEKANNQLDEFGLNFLKINLNDLILLQKKEIITHLIAHHQFEFIHFVILEDLLFHKYLLDPTHLNLKNCTLEVLNYLIKNDKDYSIERVNRLNQLCQQK
;
A
#
# COMPACT_ATOMS: atom_id res chain seq x y z
N MET A 1 1.85 -19.95 12.34
CA MET A 1 3.03 -20.09 11.47
C MET A 1 2.54 -19.91 10.04
N ILE A 2 2.61 -18.69 9.50
CA ILE A 2 2.31 -18.44 8.09
C ILE A 2 3.31 -19.28 7.29
N ARG A 3 2.82 -20.25 6.52
CA ARG A 3 3.68 -21.18 5.78
C ARG A 3 4.53 -20.37 4.81
N LYS A 4 5.83 -20.68 4.72
CA LYS A 4 6.79 -20.01 3.84
C LYS A 4 6.26 -19.84 2.40
N ASP A 5 5.51 -20.82 1.92
CA ASP A 5 4.85 -20.83 0.61
C ASP A 5 3.79 -19.73 0.44
N TYR A 6 3.12 -19.35 1.52
CA TYR A 6 2.16 -18.26 1.53
C TYR A 6 2.89 -16.94 1.32
N ILE A 7 3.92 -16.61 2.12
CA ILE A 7 4.67 -15.35 1.94
C ILE A 7 5.29 -15.26 0.55
N GLN A 8 5.82 -16.36 0.01
CA GLN A 8 6.42 -16.36 -1.31
C GLN A 8 5.40 -16.12 -2.42
N ARG A 9 4.24 -16.80 -2.38
CA ARG A 9 3.13 -16.52 -3.30
C ARG A 9 2.66 -15.06 -3.18
N TYR A 10 2.70 -14.48 -1.98
CA TYR A 10 2.32 -13.09 -1.74
C TYR A 10 3.28 -12.11 -2.41
N LEU A 11 4.58 -12.34 -2.31
CA LEU A 11 5.59 -11.54 -2.99
C LEU A 11 5.48 -11.67 -4.52
N ASP A 12 5.23 -12.88 -5.02
CA ASP A 12 5.08 -13.11 -6.47
C ASP A 12 3.86 -12.37 -7.04
N GLU A 13 2.71 -12.43 -6.36
CA GLU A 13 1.50 -11.72 -6.80
C GLU A 13 1.67 -10.20 -6.71
N LEU A 14 2.34 -9.69 -5.67
CA LEU A 14 2.70 -8.28 -5.57
C LEU A 14 3.58 -7.84 -6.75
N ALA A 15 4.65 -8.60 -7.05
CA ALA A 15 5.57 -8.30 -8.15
C ALA A 15 4.84 -8.27 -9.50
N LYS A 16 3.95 -9.23 -9.76
CA LYS A 16 3.11 -9.27 -10.98
C LYS A 16 2.20 -8.04 -11.06
N MET A 17 1.55 -7.68 -9.96
CA MET A 17 0.68 -6.51 -9.90
C MET A 17 1.46 -5.22 -10.19
N LEU A 18 2.64 -5.05 -9.59
CA LEU A 18 3.49 -3.89 -9.81
C LEU A 18 3.99 -3.81 -11.26
N ALA A 19 4.43 -4.93 -11.83
CA ALA A 19 4.84 -5.00 -13.23
C ALA A 19 3.71 -4.58 -14.18
N LYS A 20 2.49 -5.08 -13.94
CA LYS A 20 1.31 -4.73 -14.73
C LYS A 20 0.90 -3.27 -14.56
N THR A 21 0.93 -2.75 -13.33
CA THR A 21 0.69 -1.33 -13.03
C THR A 21 1.69 -0.44 -13.75
N ASN A 22 2.98 -0.80 -13.74
CA ASN A 22 4.03 -0.06 -14.44
C ASN A 22 3.85 -0.13 -15.96
N HIS A 23 3.44 -1.27 -16.52
CA HIS A 23 3.12 -1.39 -17.93
C HIS A 23 2.00 -0.43 -18.35
N PHE A 24 0.91 -0.36 -17.57
CA PHE A 24 -0.17 0.59 -17.82
C PHE A 24 0.29 2.05 -17.71
N LYS A 25 1.15 2.38 -16.72
CA LYS A 25 1.75 3.71 -16.61
C LYS A 25 2.58 4.08 -17.85
N GLN A 26 3.39 3.15 -18.36
CA GLN A 26 4.22 3.36 -19.56
C GLN A 26 3.38 3.56 -20.82
N ASN A 27 2.20 2.94 -20.90
CA ASN A 27 1.27 3.08 -22.01
C ASN A 27 0.29 4.26 -21.86
N ASN A 28 0.47 5.12 -20.85
CA ASN A 28 -0.41 6.25 -20.55
C ASN A 28 -1.87 5.82 -20.26
N GLU A 29 -2.05 4.71 -19.53
CA GLU A 29 -3.34 4.15 -19.12
C GLU A 29 -3.53 4.19 -17.59
N PRO A 30 -3.57 5.39 -16.96
CA PRO A 30 -3.59 5.52 -15.51
C PRO A 30 -4.85 4.94 -14.85
N GLU A 31 -5.99 4.95 -15.54
CA GLU A 31 -7.24 4.34 -15.04
C GLU A 31 -7.11 2.83 -14.88
N LYS A 32 -6.47 2.15 -15.85
CA LYS A 32 -6.20 0.71 -15.78
C LYS A 32 -5.20 0.39 -14.68
N ALA A 33 -4.19 1.23 -14.51
CA ALA A 33 -3.24 1.13 -13.40
C ALA A 33 -3.97 1.26 -12.05
N ASN A 34 -4.88 2.22 -11.91
CA ASN A 34 -5.66 2.42 -10.70
C ASN A 34 -6.58 1.21 -10.41
N ASN A 35 -7.33 0.75 -11.41
CA ASN A 35 -8.23 -0.41 -11.27
C ASN A 35 -7.46 -1.67 -10.87
N GLN A 36 -6.26 -1.88 -11.43
CA GLN A 36 -5.41 -3.01 -11.08
C GLN A 36 -4.97 -2.99 -9.60
N LEU A 37 -4.70 -1.80 -9.05
CA LEU A 37 -4.36 -1.62 -7.64
C LEU A 37 -5.58 -1.87 -6.74
N ASP A 38 -6.75 -1.37 -7.11
CA ASP A 38 -8.00 -1.56 -6.38
C ASP A 38 -8.44 -3.04 -6.37
N GLU A 39 -8.36 -3.71 -7.52
CA GLU A 39 -8.62 -5.15 -7.64
C GLU A 39 -7.68 -5.97 -6.77
N PHE A 40 -6.40 -5.59 -6.68
CA PHE A 40 -5.46 -6.30 -5.82
C PHE A 40 -5.81 -6.11 -4.34
N GLY A 41 -6.15 -4.89 -3.92
CA GLY A 41 -6.60 -4.62 -2.55
C GLY A 41 -7.82 -5.48 -2.17
N LEU A 42 -8.81 -5.55 -3.05
CA LEU A 42 -10.03 -6.35 -2.83
C LEU A 42 -9.76 -7.85 -2.84
N ASN A 43 -9.02 -8.35 -3.83
CA ASN A 43 -8.84 -9.79 -4.03
C ASN A 43 -7.85 -10.39 -3.04
N PHE A 44 -6.84 -9.64 -2.65
CA PHE A 44 -5.69 -10.15 -1.92
C PHE A 44 -5.66 -9.72 -0.46
N LEU A 45 -5.87 -8.43 -0.21
CA LEU A 45 -5.94 -7.88 1.14
C LEU A 45 -7.35 -7.89 1.73
N LYS A 46 -8.37 -8.20 0.92
CA LYS A 46 -9.79 -8.20 1.33
C LYS A 46 -10.24 -6.86 1.90
N ILE A 47 -9.71 -5.77 1.35
CA ILE A 47 -10.06 -4.39 1.72
C ILE A 47 -10.51 -3.61 0.48
N ASN A 48 -11.40 -2.65 0.69
CA ASN A 48 -11.68 -1.62 -0.30
C ASN A 48 -10.78 -0.41 0.00
N LEU A 49 -9.87 -0.09 -0.91
CA LEU A 49 -8.95 1.04 -0.73
C LEU A 49 -9.68 2.38 -0.65
N ASN A 50 -10.80 2.54 -1.36
CA ASN A 50 -11.58 3.78 -1.33
C ASN A 50 -12.25 3.98 0.03
N ASP A 51 -12.74 2.91 0.67
CA ASP A 51 -13.30 3.00 2.02
C ASP A 51 -12.20 3.28 3.05
N LEU A 52 -11.02 2.66 2.87
CA LEU A 52 -9.88 2.84 3.76
C LEU A 52 -9.39 4.30 3.79
N ILE A 53 -9.26 4.96 2.63
CA ILE A 53 -8.78 6.34 2.56
C ILE A 53 -9.78 7.36 3.13
N LEU A 54 -11.05 6.97 3.33
CA LEU A 54 -12.06 7.82 3.95
C LEU A 54 -12.02 7.76 5.49
N LEU A 55 -11.32 6.78 6.08
CA LEU A 55 -11.16 6.68 7.52
C LEU A 55 -10.29 7.82 8.07
N GLN A 56 -10.54 8.17 9.33
CA GLN A 56 -9.65 9.09 10.03
C GLN A 56 -8.26 8.46 10.16
N LYS A 57 -7.22 9.25 9.88
CA LYS A 57 -5.81 8.80 9.89
C LYS A 57 -5.45 7.93 11.10
N LYS A 58 -5.86 8.34 12.30
CA LYS A 58 -5.53 7.66 13.57
C LYS A 58 -6.22 6.29 13.75
N GLU A 59 -7.26 6.02 12.98
CA GLU A 59 -8.08 4.81 13.11
C GLU A 59 -7.68 3.73 12.10
N ILE A 60 -6.92 4.08 11.06
CA ILE A 60 -6.56 3.19 9.94
C ILE A 60 -5.90 1.89 10.44
N ILE A 61 -4.83 2.01 11.23
CA ILE A 61 -4.07 0.84 11.70
C ILE A 61 -4.92 -0.03 12.61
N THR A 62 -5.62 0.59 13.58
CA THR A 62 -6.47 -0.13 14.53
C THR A 62 -7.60 -0.85 13.82
N HIS A 63 -8.22 -0.21 12.83
CA HIS A 63 -9.29 -0.80 12.01
C HIS A 63 -8.79 -2.02 11.24
N LEU A 64 -7.64 -1.92 10.57
CA LEU A 64 -7.05 -3.02 9.79
C LEU A 64 -6.69 -4.22 10.66
N ILE A 65 -6.18 -4.00 11.88
CA ILE A 65 -5.88 -5.08 12.83
C ILE A 65 -7.18 -5.72 13.34
N ALA A 66 -8.14 -4.91 13.78
CA ALA A 66 -9.34 -5.40 14.45
C ALA A 66 -10.32 -6.10 13.51
N HIS A 67 -10.51 -5.57 12.30
CA HIS A 67 -11.54 -6.05 11.36
C HIS A 67 -11.00 -6.93 10.24
N HIS A 68 -9.75 -6.74 9.84
CA HIS A 68 -9.13 -7.48 8.73
C HIS A 68 -8.02 -8.43 9.18
N GLN A 69 -7.75 -8.53 10.49
CA GLN A 69 -6.71 -9.39 11.07
C GLN A 69 -5.34 -9.16 10.41
N PHE A 70 -5.04 -7.89 10.06
CA PHE A 70 -3.77 -7.56 9.44
C PHE A 70 -2.60 -7.92 10.35
N GLU A 71 -1.58 -8.46 9.71
CA GLU A 71 -0.27 -8.74 10.29
C GLU A 71 0.76 -7.86 9.57
N PHE A 72 1.98 -7.79 10.09
CA PHE A 72 3.04 -6.93 9.57
C PHE A 72 3.22 -7.04 8.04
N ILE A 73 3.21 -8.26 7.49
CA ILE A 73 3.36 -8.49 6.04
C ILE A 73 2.22 -7.86 5.22
N HIS A 74 1.00 -7.86 5.75
CA HIS A 74 -0.15 -7.23 5.09
C HIS A 74 0.04 -5.71 5.01
N PHE A 75 0.63 -5.09 6.04
CA PHE A 75 0.97 -3.68 6.02
C PHE A 75 2.08 -3.36 5.02
N VAL A 76 3.10 -4.21 4.88
CA VAL A 76 4.16 -4.03 3.86
C VAL A 76 3.55 -4.00 2.46
N ILE A 77 2.62 -4.91 2.18
CA ILE A 77 1.91 -4.95 0.90
C ILE A 77 1.05 -3.71 0.70
N LEU A 78 0.29 -3.34 1.73
CA LEU A 78 -0.58 -2.16 1.69
C LEU A 78 0.23 -0.87 1.44
N GLU A 79 1.43 -0.76 2.02
CA GLU A 79 2.35 0.34 1.77
C GLU A 79 2.64 0.50 0.27
N ASP A 80 3.03 -0.58 -0.41
CA ASP A 80 3.33 -0.56 -1.84
C ASP A 80 2.11 -0.17 -2.67
N LEU A 81 0.92 -0.71 -2.34
CA LEU A 81 -0.32 -0.38 -3.06
C LEU A 81 -0.66 1.10 -2.93
N LEU A 82 -0.73 1.61 -1.68
CA LEU A 82 -1.10 2.99 -1.41
C LEU A 82 -0.09 3.97 -2.01
N PHE A 83 1.20 3.64 -1.96
CA PHE A 83 2.25 4.46 -2.56
C PHE A 83 2.11 4.51 -4.08
N HIS A 84 1.94 3.37 -4.76
CA HIS A 84 1.80 3.36 -6.22
C HIS A 84 0.51 4.01 -6.70
N LYS A 85 -0.58 3.93 -5.90
CA LYS A 85 -1.83 4.63 -6.14
C LYS A 85 -1.66 6.14 -5.98
N TYR A 86 -0.96 6.59 -4.92
CA TYR A 86 -0.64 8.00 -4.74
C TYR A 86 0.19 8.57 -5.89
N LEU A 87 1.14 7.80 -6.43
CA LEU A 87 1.91 8.24 -7.60
C LEU A 87 1.06 8.43 -8.88
N LEU A 88 -0.15 7.85 -8.95
CA LEU A 88 -1.09 8.09 -10.05
C LEU A 88 -1.87 9.39 -9.85
N ASP A 89 -2.21 9.74 -8.60
CA ASP A 89 -2.85 11.00 -8.24
C ASP A 89 -2.19 11.62 -6.98
N PRO A 90 -1.09 12.37 -7.16
CA PRO A 90 -0.35 12.96 -6.05
C PRO A 90 -1.09 14.08 -5.32
N THR A 91 -2.24 14.54 -5.85
CA THR A 91 -3.02 15.62 -5.24
C THR A 91 -3.99 15.11 -4.18
N HIS A 92 -4.21 13.79 -4.12
CA HIS A 92 -5.19 13.18 -3.23
C HIS A 92 -4.71 13.13 -1.77
N LEU A 93 -5.05 14.16 -0.98
CA LEU A 93 -4.57 14.34 0.39
C LEU A 93 -4.93 13.17 1.34
N ASN A 94 -6.14 12.62 1.24
CA ASN A 94 -6.54 11.49 2.08
C ASN A 94 -5.71 10.24 1.80
N LEU A 95 -5.45 9.95 0.53
CA LEU A 95 -4.58 8.87 0.11
C LEU A 95 -3.15 9.08 0.64
N LYS A 96 -2.60 10.29 0.48
CA LYS A 96 -1.30 10.67 1.07
C LYS A 96 -1.25 10.40 2.58
N ASN A 97 -2.27 10.83 3.31
CA ASN A 97 -2.34 10.66 4.76
C ASN A 97 -2.45 9.18 5.17
N CYS A 98 -3.22 8.40 4.42
CA CYS A 98 -3.32 6.94 4.61
C CYS A 98 -1.97 6.26 4.36
N THR A 99 -1.30 6.57 3.25
CA THR A 99 0.04 6.04 2.92
C THR A 99 1.04 6.38 4.01
N LEU A 100 1.05 7.62 4.50
CA LEU A 100 1.95 8.07 5.57
C LEU A 100 1.68 7.34 6.89
N GLU A 101 0.43 7.08 7.24
CA GLU A 101 0.11 6.35 8.47
C GLU A 101 0.66 4.92 8.43
N VAL A 102 0.43 4.21 7.31
CA VAL A 102 0.94 2.85 7.10
C VAL A 102 2.47 2.83 7.11
N LEU A 103 3.12 3.77 6.43
CA LEU A 103 4.59 3.92 6.44
C LEU A 103 5.15 4.14 7.85
N ASN A 104 4.55 5.05 8.61
CA ASN A 104 5.00 5.34 9.98
C ASN A 104 4.81 4.13 10.90
N TYR A 105 3.70 3.41 10.76
CA TYR A 105 3.47 2.17 11.48
C TYR A 105 4.56 1.14 11.17
N LEU A 106 4.89 0.93 9.89
CA LEU A 106 5.94 0.00 9.49
C LEU A 106 7.31 0.42 10.04
N ILE A 107 7.72 1.67 9.86
CA ILE A 107 9.03 2.17 10.35
C ILE A 107 9.16 1.99 11.88
N LYS A 108 8.08 2.19 12.63
CA LYS A 108 8.09 2.06 14.10
C LYS A 108 8.17 0.60 14.56
N ASN A 109 7.63 -0.34 13.77
CA ASN A 109 7.47 -1.74 14.18
C ASN A 109 8.40 -2.70 13.42
N ASP A 110 9.10 -2.22 12.39
CA ASP A 110 10.12 -3.00 11.71
C ASP A 110 11.34 -3.15 12.63
N LYS A 111 11.88 -4.37 12.68
CA LYS A 111 13.12 -4.64 13.39
C LYS A 111 14.34 -4.24 12.56
N ASP A 112 14.17 -4.19 11.24
CA ASP A 112 15.22 -3.88 10.28
C ASP A 112 15.00 -2.49 9.68
N TYR A 113 16.07 -1.71 9.61
CA TYR A 113 16.03 -0.39 9.00
C TYR A 113 15.85 -0.50 7.48
N SER A 114 14.84 0.17 6.92
CA SER A 114 14.60 0.24 5.47
C SER A 114 14.87 1.64 4.91
N ILE A 115 15.96 1.76 4.15
CA ILE A 115 16.31 2.99 3.41
C ILE A 115 15.17 3.37 2.45
N GLU A 116 14.56 2.38 1.79
CA GLU A 116 13.49 2.61 0.83
C GLU A 116 12.28 3.29 1.47
N ARG A 117 11.84 2.83 2.65
CA ARG A 117 10.71 3.43 3.38
C ARG A 117 11.01 4.87 3.80
N VAL A 118 12.23 5.15 4.25
CA VAL A 118 12.65 6.51 4.59
C VAL A 118 12.62 7.43 3.36
N ASN A 119 13.09 6.94 2.21
CA ASN A 119 13.02 7.69 0.95
C ASN A 119 11.58 7.98 0.52
N ARG A 120 10.67 6.99 0.61
CA ARG A 120 9.24 7.17 0.32
C ARG A 120 8.60 8.21 1.25
N LEU A 121 8.90 8.14 2.54
CA LEU A 121 8.43 9.12 3.52
C LEU A 121 8.91 10.54 3.18
N ASN A 122 10.18 10.69 2.81
CA ASN A 122 10.73 11.98 2.38
C ASN A 122 10.03 12.52 1.12
N GLN A 123 9.79 11.67 0.12
CA GLN A 123 9.09 12.06 -1.10
C GLN A 123 7.66 12.56 -0.80
N LEU A 124 6.93 11.85 0.07
CA LEU A 124 5.59 12.26 0.48
C LEU A 124 5.61 13.57 1.28
N CYS A 125 6.59 13.77 2.15
CA CYS A 125 6.71 15.00 2.95
C CYS A 125 7.19 16.22 2.15
N GLN A 126 7.94 16.03 1.05
CA GLN A 126 8.54 17.12 0.26
C GLN A 126 7.64 17.62 -0.89
N GLN A 127 6.67 16.83 -1.34
CA GLN A 127 5.66 17.30 -2.30
C GLN A 127 4.64 18.20 -1.59
N LYS A 128 4.86 19.51 -1.69
CA LYS A 128 3.94 20.58 -1.26
C LYS A 128 2.99 20.97 -2.39
#